data_AF-X1QNC8-F1
#
_entry.id   AF-X1QNC8-F1
#
_cell.length_a   1.000
_cell.length_b   1.000
_cell.length_c   1.000
_cell.angle_alpha   90.00
_cell.angle_beta   90.00
_cell.angle_gamma   90.00
#
_symmetry.space_group_name_H-M   'P 1'
#
loop_
_entity.id
_entity.type
_entity.pdbx_description
1 polymer ?
#
loop_
_entity_poly.entity_id
_entity_poly.type
_entity_poly.pdbx_seq_one_letter_code
_entity_poly.pdbx_strand_id
1 'polypeptide(L)'
;VNPPKPAGGSYSGTGISGGSFDPGVAGTGDHIITYNYTDGNGCVSSGSKIQTVQGLPTPTITGNSNLCPNASAETYSTPDVVGHSYFWVITGEGASIADGQGTNKITVDWGTASGTVKVSEIIDATGCDSTTAEYNVTIVDVTDP
;
A
#
# COMPACT_ATOMS: atom_id res chain seq x y z
N VAL A 1 -20.54 6.45 -12.87
CA VAL A 1 -20.37 6.06 -14.29
C VAL A 1 -20.50 7.30 -15.17
N ASN A 2 -19.44 7.70 -15.87
CA ASN A 2 -19.51 8.85 -16.78
C ASN A 2 -19.90 8.30 -18.17
N PRO A 3 -21.05 8.68 -18.76
CA PRO A 3 -21.51 8.09 -20.00
C PRO A 3 -20.59 8.45 -21.19
N PRO A 4 -20.40 7.53 -22.16
CA PRO A 4 -19.63 7.82 -23.37
C PRO A 4 -20.20 9.04 -24.08
N LYS A 5 -19.34 10.01 -24.40
CA LYS A 5 -19.71 11.21 -25.16
C LYS A 5 -18.78 11.35 -26.36
N PRO A 6 -19.32 11.37 -27.60
CA PRO A 6 -20.74 11.28 -27.99
C PRO A 6 -21.49 9.97 -27.62
N ALA A 7 -22.82 10.00 -27.61
CA ALA A 7 -23.62 8.79 -27.38
C ALA A 7 -23.55 7.88 -28.61
N GLY A 8 -23.25 6.57 -28.42
CA GLY A 8 -23.17 5.58 -29.50
C GLY A 8 -21.77 5.05 -29.82
N GLY A 9 -20.72 5.53 -29.14
CA GLY A 9 -19.38 4.99 -29.27
C GLY A 9 -19.05 3.88 -28.28
N SER A 10 -17.94 3.18 -28.51
CA SER A 10 -17.42 2.11 -27.67
C SER A 10 -16.06 2.47 -27.08
N TYR A 11 -15.87 2.12 -25.80
CA TYR A 11 -14.54 2.12 -25.18
C TYR A 11 -13.85 0.79 -25.47
N SER A 12 -12.54 0.85 -25.67
CA SER A 12 -11.65 -0.29 -25.90
C SER A 12 -10.33 -0.07 -25.17
N GLY A 13 -9.70 -1.15 -24.73
CA GLY A 13 -8.48 -1.11 -23.91
C GLY A 13 -8.43 -2.31 -22.97
N THR A 14 -7.26 -2.54 -22.39
CA THR A 14 -7.09 -3.51 -21.28
C THR A 14 -8.01 -3.14 -20.13
N GLY A 15 -8.69 -4.13 -19.54
CA GLY A 15 -9.66 -3.92 -18.47
C GLY A 15 -10.99 -3.28 -18.89
N ILE A 16 -11.24 -2.98 -20.16
CA ILE A 16 -12.55 -2.47 -20.60
C ILE A 16 -13.52 -3.61 -20.87
N SER A 17 -14.64 -3.64 -20.14
CA SER A 17 -15.76 -4.55 -20.36
C SER A 17 -17.10 -3.80 -20.22
N GLY A 18 -18.01 -3.98 -21.18
CA GLY A 18 -19.32 -3.31 -21.16
C GLY A 18 -19.26 -1.77 -21.15
N GLY A 19 -18.15 -1.19 -21.60
CA GLY A 19 -17.90 0.27 -21.53
C GLY A 19 -17.40 0.78 -20.18
N SER A 20 -17.15 -0.12 -19.22
CA SER A 20 -16.55 0.20 -17.92
C SER A 20 -15.10 -0.28 -17.87
N PHE A 21 -14.24 0.46 -17.19
CA PHE A 21 -12.87 0.06 -16.88
C PHE A 21 -12.83 -0.70 -15.55
N ASP A 22 -12.22 -1.88 -15.56
CA ASP A 22 -11.92 -2.71 -14.40
C ASP A 22 -10.40 -2.67 -14.15
N PRO A 23 -9.94 -1.93 -13.11
CA PRO A 23 -8.53 -1.85 -12.75
C PRO A 23 -7.90 -3.20 -12.40
N GLY A 24 -8.69 -4.15 -11.86
CA GLY A 24 -8.19 -5.47 -11.47
C GLY A 24 -7.84 -6.34 -12.67
N VAL A 25 -8.57 -6.19 -13.78
CA VAL A 25 -8.27 -6.87 -15.05
C VAL A 25 -7.15 -6.17 -15.81
N ALA A 26 -7.09 -4.84 -15.76
CA ALA A 26 -6.04 -4.07 -16.40
C ALA A 26 -4.66 -4.33 -15.78
N GLY A 27 -4.59 -4.50 -14.46
CA GLY A 27 -3.34 -4.62 -13.72
C GLY A 27 -2.66 -3.27 -13.50
N THR A 28 -1.55 -3.25 -12.77
CA THR A 28 -0.82 -2.01 -12.46
C THR A 28 -0.10 -1.45 -13.70
N GLY A 29 0.01 -0.12 -13.78
CA GLY A 29 0.65 0.59 -14.88
C GLY A 29 -0.29 1.49 -15.67
N ASP A 30 0.24 2.02 -16.78
CA ASP A 30 -0.49 2.93 -17.66
C ASP A 30 -1.28 2.14 -18.72
N HIS A 31 -2.58 2.39 -18.78
CA HIS A 31 -3.50 1.77 -19.73
C HIS A 31 -4.08 2.81 -20.66
N ILE A 32 -3.92 2.60 -21.97
CA ILE A 32 -4.53 3.47 -22.98
C ILE A 32 -5.95 3.03 -23.20
N ILE A 33 -6.90 3.91 -22.87
CA ILE A 33 -8.32 3.72 -23.12
C ILE A 33 -8.70 4.51 -24.36
N THR A 34 -9.15 3.79 -25.38
CA THR A 34 -9.56 4.36 -26.67
C THR A 34 -11.07 4.36 -26.77
N TYR A 35 -11.63 5.50 -27.10
CA TYR A 35 -13.02 5.67 -27.45
C TYR A 35 -13.17 5.83 -28.96
N ASN A 36 -14.02 5.00 -29.57
CA ASN A 36 -14.34 5.05 -30.99
C ASN A 36 -15.83 5.33 -31.18
N TYR A 37 -16.16 6.22 -32.10
CA TYR A 37 -17.52 6.61 -32.44
C TYR A 37 -17.71 6.62 -33.95
N THR A 38 -18.86 6.11 -34.41
CA THR A 38 -19.30 6.24 -35.81
C THR A 38 -20.69 6.86 -35.82
N ASP A 39 -20.88 7.95 -36.55
CA ASP A 39 -22.19 8.58 -36.69
C ASP A 39 -23.09 7.85 -37.70
N GLY A 40 -24.35 8.28 -37.79
CA GLY A 40 -25.33 7.71 -38.74
C GLY A 40 -25.01 7.95 -40.22
N ASN A 41 -24.03 8.81 -40.52
CA ASN A 41 -23.55 9.08 -41.87
C ASN A 41 -22.25 8.31 -42.19
N GLY A 42 -21.76 7.48 -41.25
CA GLY A 42 -20.54 6.68 -41.40
C GLY A 42 -19.24 7.43 -41.07
N CYS A 43 -19.30 8.64 -40.54
CA CYS A 43 -18.09 9.35 -40.10
C CYS A 43 -17.56 8.75 -38.81
N VAL A 44 -16.27 8.41 -38.80
CA VAL A 44 -15.59 7.83 -37.65
C VAL A 44 -14.79 8.91 -36.91
N SER A 45 -14.89 8.93 -35.59
CA SER A 45 -14.06 9.75 -34.71
C SER A 45 -13.48 8.87 -33.60
N SER A 46 -12.23 9.14 -33.23
CA SER A 46 -11.55 8.40 -32.16
C SER A 46 -10.79 9.35 -31.24
N GLY A 47 -10.66 8.96 -29.98
CA GLY A 47 -9.85 9.67 -28.99
C GLY A 47 -9.34 8.72 -27.92
N SER A 48 -8.18 9.02 -27.35
CA SER A 48 -7.55 8.18 -26.33
C SER A 48 -7.25 8.97 -25.06
N LYS A 49 -7.32 8.29 -23.91
CA LYS A 49 -6.83 8.79 -22.63
C LYS A 49 -5.98 7.72 -21.96
N ILE A 50 -4.96 8.14 -21.23
CA ILE A 50 -4.17 7.26 -20.37
C ILE A 50 -4.88 7.18 -19.02
N GLN A 51 -5.11 5.97 -18.55
CA GLN A 51 -5.58 5.65 -17.22
C GLN A 51 -4.47 4.91 -16.48
N THR A 52 -3.92 5.52 -15.44
CA THR A 52 -2.90 4.90 -14.60
C THR A 52 -3.58 4.12 -13.48
N VAL A 53 -3.18 2.85 -13.30
CA VAL A 53 -3.53 2.01 -12.16
C VAL A 53 -2.28 1.90 -11.27
N GLN A 54 -2.34 2.48 -10.07
CA GLN A 54 -1.22 2.39 -9.13
C GLN A 54 -1.18 1.02 -8.46
N GLY A 55 0.03 0.55 -8.16
CA GLY A 55 0.23 -0.64 -7.34
C GLY A 55 -0.09 -0.38 -5.88
N LEU A 56 -0.37 -1.45 -5.13
CA LEU A 56 -0.43 -1.38 -3.69
C LEU A 56 0.98 -1.16 -3.11
N PRO A 57 1.11 -0.45 -1.99
CA PRO A 57 2.39 -0.35 -1.30
C PRO A 57 2.86 -1.73 -0.82
N THR A 58 4.18 -1.88 -0.66
CA THR A 58 4.82 -3.15 -0.27
C THR A 58 5.77 -2.94 0.91
N PRO A 59 5.24 -2.55 2.08
CA PRO A 59 6.08 -2.30 3.25
C PRO A 59 6.80 -3.58 3.67
N THR A 60 8.01 -3.44 4.20
CA THR A 60 8.81 -4.55 4.76
C THR A 60 9.51 -4.06 6.01
N ILE A 61 9.32 -4.76 7.13
CA ILE A 61 9.90 -4.35 8.41
C ILE A 61 11.35 -4.84 8.49
N THR A 62 12.26 -3.92 8.81
CA THR A 62 13.65 -4.19 9.20
C THR A 62 13.85 -3.77 10.64
N GLY A 63 14.46 -4.62 11.44
CA GLY A 63 14.73 -4.37 12.86
C GLY A 63 15.34 -5.60 13.53
N ASN A 64 15.51 -5.55 14.85
CA ASN A 64 15.97 -6.69 15.64
C ASN A 64 14.78 -7.59 15.99
N SER A 65 14.91 -8.91 15.78
CA SER A 65 13.87 -9.89 16.15
C SER A 65 14.15 -10.61 17.46
N ASN A 66 15.35 -10.45 18.04
CA ASN A 66 15.73 -11.06 19.32
C ASN A 66 16.34 -9.97 20.19
N LEU A 67 15.76 -9.77 21.37
CA LEU A 67 16.13 -8.69 22.27
C LEU A 67 16.22 -9.21 23.70
N CYS A 68 16.99 -8.49 24.53
CA CYS A 68 17.00 -8.72 25.97
C CYS A 68 15.74 -8.13 26.61
N PRO A 69 15.33 -8.61 27.80
CA PRO A 69 14.25 -7.98 28.56
C PRO A 69 14.54 -6.50 28.82
N ASN A 70 13.52 -5.65 28.65
CA ASN A 70 13.60 -4.19 28.82
C ASN A 70 14.54 -3.46 27.82
N ALA A 71 14.78 -4.04 26.64
CA ALA A 71 15.51 -3.36 25.57
C ALA A 71 14.78 -2.08 25.15
N SER A 72 15.48 -0.95 25.15
CA SER A 72 14.92 0.37 24.86
C SER A 72 15.55 1.01 23.63
N ALA A 73 14.85 1.95 23.01
CA ALA A 73 15.25 2.65 21.80
C ALA A 73 15.56 1.73 20.60
N GLU A 74 14.89 0.58 20.53
CA GLU A 74 15.05 -0.38 19.43
C GLU A 74 14.41 0.15 18.16
N THR A 75 15.18 0.17 17.07
CA THR A 75 14.76 0.81 15.82
C THR A 75 14.11 -0.20 14.88
N TYR A 76 12.92 0.14 14.38
CA TYR A 76 12.24 -0.59 13.31
C TYR A 76 11.93 0.36 12.16
N SER A 77 12.13 -0.08 10.92
CA SER A 77 11.89 0.74 9.74
C SER A 77 11.31 -0.05 8.58
N THR A 78 10.74 0.67 7.62
CA THR A 78 10.32 0.20 6.30
C THR A 78 10.89 1.17 5.24
N PRO A 79 10.99 0.78 3.95
CA PRO A 79 11.40 1.71 2.90
C PRO A 79 10.59 3.02 2.93
N ASP A 80 11.30 4.14 2.81
CA ASP A 80 10.68 5.46 2.73
C ASP A 80 10.20 5.71 1.30
N VAL A 81 8.91 6.02 1.15
CA VAL A 81 8.28 6.32 -0.14
C VAL A 81 7.62 7.69 -0.04
N VAL A 82 8.05 8.60 -0.90
CA VAL A 82 7.56 9.98 -0.90
C VAL A 82 6.06 10.03 -1.20
N GLY A 83 5.31 10.78 -0.38
CA GLY A 83 3.85 10.89 -0.51
C GLY A 83 3.09 9.68 0.03
N HIS A 84 3.73 8.89 0.88
CA HIS A 84 3.11 7.82 1.64
C HIS A 84 3.14 8.15 3.14
N SER A 85 2.12 7.68 3.85
CA SER A 85 1.99 7.76 5.30
C SER A 85 2.10 6.38 5.94
N TYR A 86 2.51 6.33 7.21
CA TYR A 86 2.76 5.07 7.93
C TYR A 86 2.03 5.03 9.27
N PHE A 87 1.54 3.85 9.64
CA PHE A 87 0.94 3.61 10.94
C PHE A 87 1.49 2.32 11.56
N TRP A 88 2.17 2.47 12.69
CA TRP A 88 2.81 1.35 13.37
C TRP A 88 1.98 0.85 14.55
N VAL A 89 1.95 -0.47 14.71
CA VAL A 89 1.32 -1.15 15.85
C VAL A 89 2.34 -2.10 16.46
N ILE A 90 2.52 -1.99 17.77
CA ILE A 90 3.35 -2.88 18.57
C ILE A 90 2.47 -3.64 19.54
N THR A 91 2.75 -4.93 19.72
CA THR A 91 2.17 -5.75 20.77
C THR A 91 3.27 -6.24 21.71
N GLY A 92 2.90 -6.65 22.92
CA GLY A 92 3.84 -7.08 23.96
C GLY A 92 3.59 -6.34 25.27
N GLU A 93 3.60 -7.06 26.38
CA GLU A 93 3.42 -6.45 27.70
C GLU A 93 4.61 -5.53 28.03
N GLY A 94 4.30 -4.27 28.34
CA GLY A 94 5.31 -3.24 28.59
C GLY A 94 5.98 -2.68 27.33
N ALA A 95 5.61 -3.14 26.13
CA ALA A 95 6.11 -2.58 24.88
C ALA A 95 5.37 -1.28 24.51
N SER A 96 6.11 -0.29 24.00
CA SER A 96 5.55 0.99 23.56
C SER A 96 6.40 1.65 22.47
N ILE A 97 5.76 2.41 21.58
CA ILE A 97 6.45 3.23 20.60
C ILE A 97 6.93 4.51 21.30
N ALA A 98 8.24 4.68 21.39
CA ALA A 98 8.87 5.84 22.02
C ALA A 98 8.85 7.07 21.09
N ASP A 99 9.06 6.87 19.79
CA ASP A 99 9.06 7.96 18.80
C ASP A 99 8.84 7.44 17.36
N GLY A 100 8.53 8.35 16.43
CA GLY A 100 8.49 8.10 14.99
C GLY A 100 7.17 7.56 14.43
N GLN A 101 6.12 7.46 15.25
CA GLN A 101 4.78 7.11 14.76
C GLN A 101 4.34 8.10 13.66
N GLY A 102 3.73 7.59 12.59
CA GLY A 102 3.42 8.39 11.40
C GLY A 102 4.52 8.39 10.33
N THR A 103 5.71 7.86 10.61
CA THR A 103 6.87 7.91 9.70
C THR A 103 7.33 6.51 9.29
N ASN A 104 8.25 6.41 8.32
CA ASN A 104 8.78 5.12 7.86
C ASN A 104 9.69 4.41 8.87
N LYS A 105 9.93 5.01 10.05
CA LYS A 105 10.81 4.50 11.08
C LYS A 105 10.32 4.88 12.47
N ILE A 106 10.32 3.90 13.37
CA ILE A 106 9.99 4.08 14.78
C ILE A 106 11.13 3.64 15.68
N THR A 107 11.11 4.16 16.91
CA THR A 107 11.86 3.59 18.03
C THR A 107 10.89 3.00 19.06
N VAL A 108 11.18 1.81 19.54
CA VAL A 108 10.31 1.02 20.42
C VAL A 108 11.06 0.68 21.69
N ASP A 109 10.41 0.89 22.82
CA ASP A 109 10.83 0.37 24.11
C ASP A 109 10.08 -0.94 24.37
N TRP A 110 10.81 -2.03 24.58
CA TRP A 110 10.26 -3.35 24.85
C TRP A 110 10.20 -3.63 26.35
N GLY A 111 9.22 -4.44 26.76
CA GLY A 111 9.12 -4.95 28.12
C GLY A 111 9.85 -6.29 28.30
N THR A 112 9.30 -7.13 29.17
CA THR A 112 9.82 -8.48 29.44
C THR A 112 9.14 -9.56 28.60
N ALA A 113 7.98 -9.25 27.99
CA ALA A 113 7.24 -10.18 27.16
C ALA A 113 7.56 -10.01 25.68
N SER A 114 7.63 -11.13 24.96
CA SER A 114 7.70 -11.14 23.49
C SER A 114 6.46 -10.50 22.88
N GLY A 115 6.60 -10.01 21.64
CA GLY A 115 5.51 -9.35 20.95
C GLY A 115 5.75 -9.21 19.46
N THR A 116 4.98 -8.33 18.82
CA THR A 116 4.99 -8.19 17.37
C THR A 116 5.03 -6.74 16.93
N VAL A 117 5.59 -6.51 15.75
CA VAL A 117 5.59 -5.22 15.06
C VAL A 117 4.80 -5.36 13.76
N LYS A 118 3.91 -4.41 13.50
CA LYS A 118 3.19 -4.28 12.23
C LYS A 118 3.26 -2.84 11.75
N VAL A 119 3.31 -2.65 10.44
CA VAL A 119 3.18 -1.34 9.81
C VAL A 119 2.16 -1.38 8.69
N SER A 120 1.27 -0.40 8.69
CA SER A 120 0.37 -0.08 7.57
C SER A 120 0.95 1.11 6.82
N GLU A 121 1.16 0.94 5.53
CA GLU A 121 1.62 1.99 4.61
C GLU A 121 0.46 2.42 3.71
N ILE A 122 0.26 3.73 3.55
CA ILE A 122 -0.87 4.34 2.84
C ILE A 122 -0.31 5.27 1.76
N ILE A 123 -0.78 5.13 0.52
CA ILE A 123 -0.48 6.06 -0.56
C ILE A 123 -1.38 7.29 -0.39
N ASP A 124 -0.83 8.46 -0.10
CA ASP A 124 -1.64 9.65 0.24
C ASP A 124 -2.54 10.11 -0.92
N ALA A 125 -2.06 9.94 -2.15
CA ALA A 125 -2.77 10.38 -3.35
C ALA A 125 -4.03 9.55 -3.66
N THR A 126 -4.07 8.28 -3.27
CA THR A 126 -5.15 7.34 -3.62
C THR A 126 -5.88 6.80 -2.39
N GLY A 127 -5.27 6.87 -1.21
CA GLY A 127 -5.73 6.22 0.01
C GLY A 127 -5.57 4.70 -0.01
N CYS A 128 -4.94 4.13 -1.04
CA CYS A 128 -4.68 2.68 -1.09
C CYS A 128 -3.64 2.32 -0.02
N ASP A 129 -3.93 1.31 0.76
CA ASP A 129 -3.07 0.87 1.85
C ASP A 129 -2.65 -0.60 1.72
N SER A 130 -1.58 -0.93 2.41
CA SER A 130 -1.09 -2.29 2.59
C SER A 130 -0.49 -2.42 3.98
N THR A 131 -0.71 -3.56 4.61
CA THR A 131 -0.21 -3.83 5.96
C THR A 131 0.70 -5.05 5.92
N THR A 132 1.83 -4.97 6.62
CA THR A 132 2.75 -6.10 6.72
C THR A 132 2.13 -7.26 7.49
N ALA A 133 2.66 -8.47 7.23
CA ALA A 133 2.53 -9.55 8.19
C ALA A 133 3.17 -9.17 9.54
N GLU A 134 2.87 -9.95 10.57
CA GLU A 134 3.45 -9.76 11.90
C GLU A 134 4.96 -10.03 11.87
N TYR A 135 5.74 -9.02 12.23
CA TYR A 135 7.15 -9.17 12.50
C TYR A 135 7.30 -9.59 13.97
N ASN A 136 7.66 -10.85 14.20
CA ASN A 136 7.77 -11.41 15.55
C ASN A 136 9.09 -10.98 16.21
N VAL A 137 8.98 -10.50 17.44
CA VAL A 137 10.10 -10.10 18.28
C VAL A 137 10.10 -10.96 19.53
N THR A 138 11.18 -11.70 19.75
CA THR A 138 11.36 -12.55 20.91
C THR A 138 12.22 -11.85 21.94
N ILE A 139 11.73 -11.85 23.18
CA ILE A 139 12.49 -11.41 24.34
C ILE A 139 13.13 -12.66 24.95
N VAL A 140 14.46 -12.73 24.87
CA VAL A 140 15.24 -13.85 25.39
C VAL A 140 15.95 -13.39 26.65
N ASP A 141 15.56 -13.96 27.77
CA ASP A 141 16.29 -13.79 29.02
C ASP A 141 17.56 -14.66 28.97
N VAL A 142 18.72 -14.03 29.12
CA VAL A 142 20.03 -14.71 29.14
C VAL A 142 20.26 -15.57 30.38
N THR A 143 19.24 -15.72 31.24
CA THR A 143 19.28 -16.53 32.46
C THR A 143 18.64 -17.92 32.34
N ASP A 144 18.13 -18.33 31.16
CA ASP A 144 17.65 -19.71 30.95
C ASP A 144 18.82 -20.66 30.59
N PRO A 145 19.14 -21.66 31.44
CA PRO A 145 20.32 -22.55 31.32
C PRO A 145 20.27 -23.57 30.17
#